data_AF-A0A538JCZ1-F1
#
_entry.id   AF-A0A538JCZ1-F1
#
_cell.length_a   1.000
_cell.length_b   1.000
_cell.length_c   1.000
_cell.angle_alpha   90.00
_cell.angle_beta   90.00
_cell.angle_gamma   90.00
#
_symmetry.space_group_name_H-M   'P 1'
#
loop_
_entity.id
_entity.type
_entity.pdbx_description
1 polymer ?
#
loop_
_entity_poly.entity_id
_entity_poly.type
_entity_poly.pdbx_seq_one_letter_code
_entity_poly.pdbx_strand_id
1 'polypeptide(L)'
;MALAVAAGLITWLALRGNGGSTHAVRAPAHAASAHELAALPSNVHHPVYWAGPKPGYTYEVTRTHAGLIFIRYLPTGVAVGTKHEYLTIGTYPTKNALAAVRAIAKRLRATPLTLSGGGLAVQDTKHPSSVYFAYPGSDYQVEVFDPSPARARSLALSGRVTPIGSGSGPTKATTVLAAAASAGDLRRLAASVGHPVYWAGVQPGMTYEQTRTSDGRIYIRYLPAGVKPGDRRPHLTVGTYPLPHAVAAVKAIAKRTSAQTFPVAGTGVGVVDSAHPTSVYLAFPGSDYEIEVFDPSAARARRIVASGRIAPVR
;
A
#
# COMPACT_ATOMS: atom_id res chain seq x y z
N MET A 1 22.97 17.32 -11.27
CA MET A 1 21.63 16.73 -11.53
C MET A 1 21.74 15.80 -12.72
N ALA A 2 21.81 14.48 -12.48
CA ALA A 2 21.69 13.49 -13.55
C ALA A 2 21.01 12.26 -12.92
N LEU A 3 19.68 12.24 -12.99
CA LEU A 3 18.88 11.07 -12.68
C LEU A 3 19.13 10.05 -13.81
N ALA A 4 19.62 8.87 -13.47
CA ALA A 4 19.52 7.73 -14.37
C ALA A 4 18.05 7.56 -14.75
N VAL A 5 17.79 7.62 -16.05
CA VAL A 5 16.46 7.54 -16.63
C VAL A 5 15.98 6.10 -16.43
N ALA A 6 15.11 5.86 -15.44
CA ALA A 6 14.16 4.75 -15.54
C ALA A 6 13.41 5.00 -16.85
N ALA A 7 13.73 4.19 -17.85
CA ALA A 7 13.38 4.46 -19.22
C ALA A 7 11.88 4.28 -19.38
N GLY A 8 11.12 5.38 -19.34
CA GLY A 8 9.76 5.39 -19.86
C GLY A 8 9.81 5.07 -21.34
N LEU A 9 9.81 3.78 -21.70
CA LEU A 9 10.06 3.31 -23.07
C LEU A 9 9.03 3.92 -24.03
N ILE A 10 7.78 4.13 -23.58
CA ILE A 10 6.78 4.85 -24.37
C ILE A 10 7.07 6.34 -24.46
N THR A 11 7.42 7.01 -23.37
CA THR A 11 7.77 8.45 -23.42
C THR A 11 8.96 8.68 -24.35
N TRP A 12 9.98 7.82 -24.30
CA TRP A 12 11.14 7.87 -25.18
C TRP A 12 10.80 7.51 -26.64
N LEU A 13 9.90 6.55 -26.89
CA LEU A 13 9.49 6.16 -28.24
C LEU A 13 8.50 7.12 -28.90
N ALA A 14 7.63 7.78 -28.14
CA ALA A 14 6.70 8.80 -28.64
C ALA A 14 7.42 10.12 -28.98
N LEU A 15 8.44 10.49 -28.21
CA LEU A 15 9.26 11.70 -28.46
C LEU A 15 10.16 11.60 -29.69
N ARG A 16 10.39 10.40 -30.25
CA ARG A 16 11.17 10.24 -31.49
C ARG A 16 10.39 10.57 -32.77
N GLY A 17 9.07 10.76 -32.68
CA GLY A 17 8.21 11.03 -33.83
C GLY A 17 7.89 12.50 -34.09
N ASN A 18 8.16 13.41 -33.15
CA ASN A 18 7.89 14.84 -33.32
C ASN A 18 8.91 15.66 -32.52
N GLY A 19 9.68 16.51 -33.20
CA GLY A 19 10.70 17.35 -32.61
C GLY A 19 10.12 18.29 -31.55
N GLY A 20 10.53 18.10 -30.30
CA GLY A 20 10.10 18.90 -29.16
C GLY A 20 10.39 18.18 -27.86
N SER A 21 11.62 18.31 -27.36
CA SER A 21 12.04 17.78 -26.06
C SER A 21 11.33 18.53 -24.93
N THR A 22 10.07 18.19 -24.65
CA THR A 22 9.40 18.63 -23.44
C THR A 22 9.98 17.83 -22.27
N HIS A 23 11.07 18.33 -21.69
CA HIS A 23 11.54 17.88 -20.40
C HIS A 23 10.40 18.09 -19.39
N ALA A 24 9.70 17.01 -19.04
CA ALA A 24 8.69 17.07 -18.00
C ALA A 24 9.37 17.58 -16.73
N VAL A 25 9.03 18.81 -16.33
CA VAL A 25 9.57 19.44 -15.13
C VAL A 25 9.26 18.49 -13.97
N ARG A 26 10.32 17.89 -13.39
CA ARG A 26 10.21 16.95 -12.28
C ARG A 26 10.06 17.76 -11.00
N ALA A 27 9.04 17.48 -10.21
CA ALA A 27 9.07 17.91 -8.82
C ALA A 27 10.30 17.25 -8.15
N PRO A 28 10.97 17.93 -7.20
CA PRO A 28 12.08 17.32 -6.49
C PRO A 28 11.63 16.00 -5.85
N ALA A 29 12.47 14.98 -6.00
CA ALA A 29 12.23 13.69 -5.39
C ALA A 29 12.23 13.85 -3.87
N HIS A 30 11.28 13.22 -3.19
CA HIS A 30 11.17 13.29 -1.73
C HIS A 30 11.14 11.90 -1.11
N ALA A 31 11.61 11.82 0.14
CA ALA A 31 11.45 10.63 0.96
C ALA A 31 9.97 10.43 1.25
N ALA A 32 9.54 9.19 1.20
CA ALA A 32 8.24 8.73 1.62
C ALA A 32 8.38 7.42 2.38
N SER A 33 7.49 7.20 3.32
CA SER A 33 7.21 5.93 3.97
C SER A 33 6.17 5.15 3.17
N ALA A 34 6.07 3.84 3.42
CA ALA A 34 4.98 3.03 2.87
C ALA A 34 3.59 3.58 3.26
N HIS A 35 3.55 4.28 4.40
CA HIS A 35 2.38 4.97 4.90
C HIS A 35 2.02 6.20 4.04
N GLU A 36 2.96 7.10 3.77
CA GLU A 36 2.74 8.27 2.90
C GLU A 36 2.38 7.85 1.47
N LEU A 37 2.94 6.72 1.01
CA LEU A 37 2.57 6.14 -0.28
C LEU A 37 1.10 5.70 -0.34
N ALA A 38 0.47 5.30 0.77
CA ALA A 38 -0.92 4.84 0.78
C ALA A 38 -1.92 5.92 0.33
N ALA A 39 -1.62 7.20 0.61
CA ALA A 39 -2.43 8.34 0.18
C ALA A 39 -2.14 8.79 -1.27
N LEU A 40 -1.04 8.32 -1.86
CA LEU A 40 -0.53 8.82 -3.14
C LEU A 40 -1.53 8.66 -4.30
N PRO A 41 -2.20 7.50 -4.52
CA PRO A 41 -3.18 7.36 -5.60
C PRO A 41 -4.33 8.37 -5.51
N SER A 42 -4.79 8.67 -4.28
CA SER A 42 -5.83 9.66 -4.05
C SER A 42 -5.35 11.08 -4.36
N ASN A 43 -4.10 11.41 -4.03
CA ASN A 43 -3.50 12.72 -4.28
C ASN A 43 -3.23 13.00 -5.76
N VAL A 44 -3.00 11.95 -6.55
CA VAL A 44 -2.69 12.07 -7.99
C VAL A 44 -3.89 11.73 -8.88
N HIS A 45 -5.01 11.29 -8.28
CA HIS A 45 -6.25 10.92 -8.97
C HIS A 45 -6.08 9.81 -10.02
N HIS A 46 -5.11 8.91 -9.81
CA HIS A 46 -4.93 7.74 -10.64
C HIS A 46 -4.21 6.60 -9.89
N PRO A 47 -4.31 5.35 -10.37
CA PRO A 47 -3.55 4.24 -9.82
C PRO A 47 -2.06 4.54 -9.79
N VAL A 48 -1.38 4.10 -8.73
CA VAL A 48 0.08 4.11 -8.61
C VAL A 48 0.53 2.71 -8.26
N TYR A 49 1.40 2.13 -9.06
CA TYR A 49 1.91 0.78 -8.85
C TYR A 49 3.16 0.78 -8.00
N TRP A 50 3.31 -0.27 -7.20
CA TRP A 50 4.44 -0.50 -6.32
C TRP A 50 4.62 -1.99 -6.05
N ALA A 51 5.77 -2.40 -5.53
CA ALA A 51 6.11 -3.77 -5.15
C ALA A 51 5.81 -4.10 -3.68
N GLY A 52 5.05 -3.25 -2.98
CA GLY A 52 4.69 -3.40 -1.58
C GLY A 52 5.71 -2.85 -0.57
N PRO A 53 5.42 -2.96 0.74
CA PRO A 53 6.32 -2.51 1.78
C PRO A 53 7.60 -3.38 1.83
N LYS A 54 8.77 -2.77 2.06
CA LYS A 54 10.04 -3.46 2.33
C LYS A 54 10.59 -3.00 3.69
N PRO A 55 10.81 -3.92 4.65
CA PRO A 55 11.31 -3.56 5.97
C PRO A 55 12.64 -2.81 5.91
N GLY A 56 12.75 -1.68 6.61
CA GLY A 56 13.96 -0.85 6.67
C GLY A 56 14.22 0.02 5.44
N TYR A 57 13.34 -0.01 4.43
CA TYR A 57 13.51 0.82 3.23
C TYR A 57 12.84 2.18 3.38
N THR A 58 13.48 3.19 2.79
CA THR A 58 12.87 4.48 2.46
C THR A 58 12.41 4.46 1.02
N TYR A 59 11.26 5.06 0.72
CA TYR A 59 10.80 5.22 -0.65
C TYR A 59 11.18 6.60 -1.14
N GLU A 60 11.75 6.67 -2.33
CA GLU A 60 11.90 7.95 -3.01
C GLU A 60 10.81 8.07 -4.06
N VAL A 61 10.03 9.14 -3.96
CA VAL A 61 8.89 9.42 -4.85
C VAL A 61 9.24 10.58 -5.77
N THR A 62 9.13 10.35 -7.07
CA THR A 62 9.19 11.41 -8.08
C THR A 62 7.86 11.50 -8.81
N ARG A 63 7.33 12.73 -8.92
CA ARG A 63 6.14 13.06 -9.72
C ARG A 63 6.52 14.04 -10.82
N THR A 64 5.93 13.83 -12.00
CA THR A 64 6.02 14.81 -13.11
C THR A 64 4.68 15.48 -13.35
N HIS A 65 4.71 16.64 -14.01
CA HIS A 65 3.50 17.33 -14.47
C HIS A 65 2.66 16.47 -15.43
N ALA A 66 3.29 15.55 -16.16
CA ALA A 66 2.64 14.61 -17.06
C ALA A 66 1.98 13.41 -16.35
N GLY A 67 1.95 13.40 -15.01
CA GLY A 67 1.34 12.33 -14.22
C GLY A 67 2.19 11.06 -14.12
N LEU A 68 3.48 11.12 -14.49
CA LEU A 68 4.38 9.99 -14.27
C LEU A 68 4.74 9.92 -12.78
N ILE A 69 4.66 8.72 -12.22
CA ILE A 69 5.01 8.45 -10.82
C ILE A 69 6.10 7.38 -10.76
N PHE A 70 7.16 7.66 -10.03
CA PHE A 70 8.25 6.72 -9.76
C PHE A 70 8.36 6.48 -8.27
N ILE A 71 8.41 5.22 -7.86
CA ILE A 71 8.68 4.79 -6.49
C ILE A 71 9.99 3.99 -6.50
N ARG A 72 11.05 4.58 -5.99
CA ARG A 72 12.38 3.96 -5.86
C ARG A 72 12.59 3.44 -4.44
N TYR A 73 13.10 2.22 -4.32
CA TYR A 73 13.23 1.49 -3.05
C TYR A 73 14.67 1.63 -2.53
N LEU A 74 14.88 2.52 -1.57
CA LEU A 74 16.18 2.81 -0.99
C LEU A 74 16.41 1.97 0.29
N PRO A 75 17.46 1.12 0.34
CA PRO A 75 17.83 0.43 1.57
C PRO A 75 18.14 1.39 2.72
N THR A 76 18.16 0.86 3.95
CA THR A 76 18.54 1.63 5.14
C THR A 76 19.89 2.32 4.96
N GLY A 77 19.96 3.60 5.32
CA GLY A 77 21.19 4.41 5.22
C GLY A 77 21.45 5.04 3.85
N VAL A 78 20.61 4.77 2.85
CA VAL A 78 20.72 5.37 1.53
C VAL A 78 19.93 6.67 1.46
N ALA A 79 20.61 7.78 1.15
CA ALA A 79 19.97 9.09 1.03
C ALA A 79 19.11 9.21 -0.23
N VAL A 80 18.01 9.97 -0.11
CA VAL A 80 17.19 10.41 -1.26
C VAL A 80 18.03 11.24 -2.23
N GLY A 81 17.80 11.08 -3.52
CA GLY A 81 18.55 11.73 -4.58
C GLY A 81 19.92 11.07 -4.85
N THR A 82 20.20 9.92 -4.24
CA THR A 82 21.39 9.12 -4.55
C THR A 82 21.49 8.82 -6.06
N LYS A 83 22.72 8.81 -6.57
CA LYS A 83 23.02 8.46 -7.96
C LYS A 83 23.02 6.96 -8.21
N HIS A 84 23.08 6.14 -7.15
CA HIS A 84 23.04 4.70 -7.28
C HIS A 84 21.67 4.21 -7.75
N GLU A 85 21.68 3.19 -8.59
CA GLU A 85 20.48 2.58 -9.14
C GLU A 85 19.88 1.57 -8.16
N TYR A 86 18.57 1.63 -7.98
CA TYR A 86 17.81 0.74 -7.11
C TYR A 86 16.51 0.35 -7.80
N LEU A 87 15.85 -0.70 -7.28
CA LEU A 87 14.51 -1.09 -7.70
C LEU A 87 13.62 0.15 -7.79
N THR A 88 13.05 0.38 -8.96
CA THR A 88 12.15 1.51 -9.22
C THR A 88 10.91 0.99 -9.94
N ILE A 89 9.75 1.34 -9.41
CA ILE A 89 8.46 1.07 -10.05
C ILE A 89 7.96 2.38 -10.68
N GLY A 90 7.81 2.38 -11.99
CA GLY A 90 7.25 3.49 -12.76
C GLY A 90 5.78 3.25 -13.11
N THR A 91 4.92 4.24 -12.91
CA THR A 91 3.53 4.23 -13.38
C THR A 91 3.34 5.35 -14.39
N TYR A 92 2.89 4.98 -15.59
CA TYR A 92 2.77 5.86 -16.74
C TYR A 92 1.32 5.92 -17.21
N PRO A 93 0.67 7.09 -17.19
CA PRO A 93 -0.59 7.30 -17.91
C PRO A 93 -0.37 6.99 -19.40
N THR A 94 -1.07 6.01 -19.93
CA THR A 94 -0.98 5.57 -21.31
C THR A 94 -2.33 4.99 -21.71
N LYS A 95 -3.09 5.73 -22.52
CA LYS A 95 -4.37 5.24 -23.04
C LYS A 95 -4.17 3.89 -23.74
N ASN A 96 -5.04 2.92 -23.46
CA ASN A 96 -4.94 1.57 -24.02
C ASN A 96 -3.56 0.92 -23.77
N ALA A 97 -3.05 0.98 -22.54
CA ALA A 97 -1.68 0.59 -22.19
C ALA A 97 -1.29 -0.82 -22.65
N LEU A 98 -2.22 -1.78 -22.61
CA LEU A 98 -1.99 -3.15 -23.08
C LEU A 98 -1.69 -3.22 -24.60
N ALA A 99 -2.34 -2.38 -25.41
CA ALA A 99 -2.05 -2.28 -26.84
C ALA A 99 -0.66 -1.66 -27.06
N ALA A 100 -0.30 -0.66 -26.25
CA ALA A 100 1.01 -0.01 -26.33
C ALA A 100 2.15 -0.98 -25.95
N VAL A 101 1.98 -1.80 -24.90
CA VAL A 101 2.94 -2.86 -24.53
C VAL A 101 3.08 -3.90 -25.64
N ARG A 102 2.00 -4.30 -26.30
CA ARG A 102 2.07 -5.17 -27.50
C ARG A 102 2.84 -4.55 -28.64
N ALA A 103 2.64 -3.26 -28.90
CA ALA A 103 3.38 -2.54 -29.93
C ALA A 103 4.89 -2.47 -29.62
N ILE A 104 5.25 -2.26 -28.35
CA ILE A 104 6.63 -2.34 -27.88
C ILE A 104 7.22 -3.72 -28.15
N ALA A 105 6.55 -4.80 -27.76
CA ALA A 105 7.05 -6.15 -27.97
C ALA A 105 7.32 -6.45 -29.45
N LYS A 106 6.40 -6.05 -30.35
CA LYS A 106 6.61 -6.14 -31.80
C LYS A 106 7.83 -5.36 -32.26
N ARG A 107 7.97 -4.10 -31.82
CA ARG A 107 9.07 -3.21 -32.20
C ARG A 107 10.43 -3.73 -31.72
N LEU A 108 10.48 -4.26 -30.49
CA LEU A 108 11.68 -4.83 -29.90
C LEU A 108 11.98 -6.24 -30.42
N ARG A 109 11.06 -6.85 -31.20
CA ARG A 109 11.10 -8.27 -31.57
C ARG A 109 11.24 -9.17 -30.33
N ALA A 110 10.65 -8.74 -29.23
CA ALA A 110 10.66 -9.45 -27.96
C ALA A 110 9.40 -10.30 -27.84
N THR A 111 9.53 -11.50 -27.31
CA THR A 111 8.39 -12.38 -27.00
C THR A 111 7.65 -11.83 -25.79
N PRO A 112 6.36 -11.47 -25.90
CA PRO A 112 5.57 -11.06 -24.75
C PRO A 112 5.43 -12.21 -23.73
N LEU A 113 5.38 -11.85 -22.46
CA LEU A 113 5.14 -12.77 -21.35
C LEU A 113 3.73 -12.53 -20.82
N THR A 114 2.97 -13.60 -20.59
CA THR A 114 1.62 -13.50 -20.05
C THR A 114 1.67 -13.32 -18.53
N LEU A 115 0.85 -12.42 -18.02
CA LEU A 115 0.63 -12.21 -16.59
C LEU A 115 -0.72 -12.81 -16.15
N SER A 116 -0.82 -13.23 -14.89
CA SER A 116 -2.10 -13.54 -14.25
C SER A 116 -3.05 -12.35 -14.37
N GLY A 117 -4.33 -12.58 -14.72
CA GLY A 117 -5.28 -11.49 -14.99
C GLY A 117 -5.25 -10.96 -16.42
N GLY A 118 -4.62 -11.69 -17.35
CA GLY A 118 -4.65 -11.38 -18.79
C GLY A 118 -3.73 -10.23 -19.22
N GLY A 119 -2.85 -9.79 -18.32
CA GLY A 119 -1.84 -8.77 -18.62
C GLY A 119 -0.73 -9.31 -19.53
N LEU A 120 0.03 -8.38 -20.12
CA LEU A 120 1.22 -8.69 -20.90
C LEU A 120 2.40 -7.91 -20.36
N ALA A 121 3.54 -8.58 -20.27
CA ALA A 121 4.83 -7.99 -19.95
C ALA A 121 5.82 -8.15 -21.11
N VAL A 122 6.73 -7.21 -21.25
CA VAL A 122 7.83 -7.25 -22.21
C VAL A 122 9.11 -6.78 -21.53
N GLN A 123 10.19 -7.54 -21.75
CA GLN A 123 11.54 -7.17 -21.33
C GLN A 123 12.34 -6.83 -22.58
N ASP A 124 13.00 -5.67 -22.59
CA ASP A 124 13.89 -5.31 -23.68
C ASP A 124 15.14 -6.20 -23.62
N THR A 125 15.45 -6.91 -24.71
CA THR A 125 16.64 -7.77 -24.77
C THR A 125 17.93 -6.97 -24.86
N LYS A 126 17.88 -5.70 -25.28
CA LYS A 126 19.04 -4.80 -25.36
C LYS A 126 19.30 -4.03 -24.06
N HIS A 127 18.24 -3.77 -23.29
CA HIS A 127 18.30 -3.09 -22.00
C HIS A 127 17.46 -3.85 -20.95
N PRO A 128 17.95 -5.02 -20.49
CA PRO A 128 17.12 -6.00 -19.81
C PRO A 128 16.80 -5.65 -18.35
N SER A 129 17.32 -4.55 -17.83
CA SER A 129 17.07 -4.08 -16.47
C SER A 129 15.63 -3.60 -16.24
N SER A 130 14.84 -3.37 -17.30
CA SER A 130 13.44 -2.95 -17.22
C SER A 130 12.49 -3.96 -17.84
N VAL A 131 11.34 -4.13 -17.17
CA VAL A 131 10.20 -4.90 -17.65
C VAL A 131 8.97 -4.02 -17.66
N TYR A 132 8.31 -3.91 -18.80
CA TYR A 132 7.11 -3.10 -18.99
C TYR A 132 5.90 -4.00 -19.04
N PHE A 133 4.83 -3.66 -18.33
CA PHE A 133 3.59 -4.41 -18.40
C PHE A 133 2.35 -3.54 -18.32
N ALA A 134 1.22 -4.12 -18.71
CA ALA A 134 -0.10 -3.53 -18.55
C ALA A 134 -1.18 -4.61 -18.47
N TYR A 135 -2.35 -4.26 -17.94
CA TYR A 135 -3.51 -5.13 -17.83
C TYR A 135 -4.64 -4.73 -18.81
N PRO A 136 -5.53 -5.66 -19.19
CA PRO A 136 -6.73 -5.34 -19.97
C PRO A 136 -7.55 -4.23 -19.31
N GLY A 137 -8.07 -3.30 -20.11
CA GLY A 137 -8.88 -2.17 -19.63
C GLY A 137 -8.13 -1.10 -18.85
N SER A 138 -6.81 -1.22 -18.67
CA SER A 138 -6.01 -0.22 -17.97
C SER A 138 -5.46 0.85 -18.91
N ASP A 139 -5.58 2.11 -18.48
CA ASP A 139 -4.91 3.27 -19.09
C ASP A 139 -3.54 3.56 -18.45
N TYR A 140 -2.89 2.54 -17.86
CA TYR A 140 -1.59 2.69 -17.21
C TYR A 140 -0.62 1.59 -17.65
N GLN A 141 0.54 2.02 -18.14
CA GLN A 141 1.70 1.15 -18.28
C GLN A 141 2.51 1.20 -16.98
N VAL A 142 3.08 0.06 -16.60
CA VAL A 142 3.94 -0.08 -15.44
C VAL A 142 5.33 -0.50 -15.90
N GLU A 143 6.37 0.07 -15.31
CA GLU A 143 7.76 -0.38 -15.46
C GLU A 143 8.26 -0.93 -14.13
N VAL A 144 8.92 -2.07 -14.18
CA VAL A 144 9.72 -2.64 -13.10
C VAL A 144 11.18 -2.55 -13.53
N PHE A 145 11.92 -1.63 -12.95
CA PHE A 145 13.36 -1.52 -13.14
C PHE A 145 14.10 -2.13 -11.94
N ASP A 146 15.12 -2.95 -12.18
CA ASP A 146 16.09 -3.39 -11.18
C ASP A 146 17.47 -3.53 -11.84
N PRO A 147 18.58 -3.12 -11.17
CA PRO A 147 19.94 -3.33 -11.69
C PRO A 147 20.25 -4.79 -12.04
N SER A 148 19.51 -5.76 -11.46
CA SER A 148 19.51 -7.15 -11.89
C SER A 148 18.31 -7.43 -12.81
N PRO A 149 18.55 -7.69 -14.12
CA PRO A 149 17.51 -8.06 -15.07
C PRO A 149 16.64 -9.24 -14.64
N ALA A 150 17.24 -10.24 -13.99
CA ALA A 150 16.54 -11.42 -13.49
C ALA A 150 15.56 -11.04 -12.35
N ARG A 151 15.94 -10.12 -11.46
CA ARG A 151 15.06 -9.62 -10.40
C ARG A 151 13.91 -8.80 -10.96
N ALA A 152 14.16 -7.91 -11.91
CA ALA A 152 13.11 -7.14 -12.58
C ALA A 152 12.06 -8.05 -13.23
N ARG A 153 12.51 -9.06 -13.99
CA ARG A 153 11.66 -10.08 -14.61
C ARG A 153 10.88 -10.89 -13.58
N SER A 154 11.57 -11.46 -12.59
CA SER A 154 10.91 -12.26 -11.56
C SER A 154 9.83 -11.47 -10.83
N LEU A 155 10.12 -10.21 -10.46
CA LEU A 155 9.19 -9.36 -9.74
C LEU A 155 7.96 -8.99 -10.58
N ALA A 156 8.15 -8.60 -11.85
CA ALA A 156 7.05 -8.28 -12.76
C ALA A 156 6.12 -9.48 -13.00
N LEU A 157 6.68 -10.69 -13.15
CA LEU A 157 5.90 -11.91 -13.38
C LEU A 157 5.19 -12.44 -12.13
N SER A 158 5.66 -12.07 -10.94
CA SER A 158 5.16 -12.61 -9.67
C SER A 158 3.75 -12.13 -9.25
N GLY A 159 3.21 -11.11 -9.92
CA GLY A 159 1.96 -10.45 -9.51
C GLY A 159 2.09 -9.59 -8.25
N ARG A 160 3.31 -9.38 -7.73
CA ARG A 160 3.55 -8.55 -6.53
C ARG A 160 3.58 -7.05 -6.80
N VAL A 161 3.69 -6.64 -8.06
CA VAL A 161 3.62 -5.23 -8.46
C VAL A 161 2.16 -4.89 -8.75
N THR A 162 1.49 -4.29 -7.77
CA THR A 162 0.06 -4.01 -7.81
C THR A 162 -0.21 -2.53 -7.57
N PRO A 163 -1.43 -2.02 -7.87
CA PRO A 163 -1.77 -0.66 -7.46
C PRO A 163 -1.82 -0.56 -5.93
N ILE A 164 -1.30 0.55 -5.40
CA ILE A 164 -1.46 0.93 -3.99
C ILE A 164 -2.97 0.97 -3.68
N GLY A 165 -3.38 0.30 -2.60
CA GLY A 165 -4.78 0.22 -2.16
C GLY A 165 -5.63 -0.87 -2.84
N SER A 166 -5.13 -1.55 -3.87
CA SER A 166 -5.73 -2.78 -4.37
C SER A 166 -5.33 -3.92 -3.43
N GLY A 167 -6.21 -4.26 -2.47
CA GLY A 167 -6.01 -5.35 -1.51
C GLY A 167 -5.76 -6.69 -2.20
N SER A 168 -4.52 -6.95 -2.59
CA SER A 168 -3.95 -8.21 -3.08
C SER A 168 -2.43 -8.04 -3.23
N GLY A 169 -1.72 -7.84 -2.13
CA GLY A 169 -0.28 -8.06 -2.11
C GLY A 169 0.00 -9.39 -1.40
N PRO A 170 0.81 -10.31 -1.94
CA PRO A 170 1.51 -11.26 -1.10
C PRO A 170 2.71 -10.50 -0.51
N THR A 171 2.43 -9.75 0.55
CA THR A 171 3.33 -9.83 1.69
C THR A 171 2.57 -10.64 2.70
N LYS A 172 2.95 -11.91 2.81
CA LYS A 172 3.28 -12.42 4.13
C LYS A 172 4.18 -11.33 4.72
N ALA A 173 3.59 -10.37 5.45
CA ALA A 173 4.25 -9.83 6.62
C ALA A 173 4.86 -11.07 7.28
N THR A 174 6.10 -11.02 7.72
CA THR A 174 6.57 -12.08 8.61
C THR A 174 5.58 -12.06 9.77
N THR A 175 4.56 -12.92 9.69
CA THR A 175 3.59 -13.14 10.73
C THR A 175 4.49 -13.74 11.77
N VAL A 176 4.93 -12.91 12.72
CA VAL A 176 5.22 -13.43 14.04
C VAL A 176 3.97 -14.23 14.36
N LEU A 177 4.14 -15.55 14.43
CA LEU A 177 3.08 -16.56 14.47
C LEU A 177 1.82 -15.99 15.13
N ALA A 178 0.69 -16.05 14.42
CA ALA A 178 -0.63 -15.80 14.98
C ALA A 178 -0.73 -16.58 16.30
N ALA A 179 -0.54 -15.89 17.40
CA ALA A 179 -0.41 -16.49 18.71
C ALA A 179 -1.70 -16.24 19.48
N ALA A 180 -2.20 -17.29 20.12
CA ALA A 180 -3.20 -17.12 21.16
C ALA A 180 -2.60 -16.18 22.23
N ALA A 181 -3.35 -15.15 22.58
CA ALA A 181 -2.96 -14.11 23.49
C ALA A 181 -4.06 -13.94 24.55
N SER A 182 -3.63 -13.80 25.80
CA SER A 182 -4.47 -13.30 26.89
C SER A 182 -4.44 -11.77 26.91
N ALA A 183 -5.34 -11.14 27.68
CA ALA A 183 -5.26 -9.70 27.94
C ALA A 183 -3.91 -9.30 28.57
N GLY A 184 -3.29 -10.19 29.35
CA GLY A 184 -1.95 -9.98 29.91
C GLY A 184 -0.86 -9.98 28.83
N ASP A 185 -0.97 -10.82 27.81
CA ASP A 185 -0.06 -10.82 26.65
C ASP A 185 -0.18 -9.52 25.85
N LEU A 186 -1.41 -9.04 25.64
CA LEU A 186 -1.64 -7.78 24.93
C LEU A 186 -1.05 -6.58 25.68
N ARG A 187 -1.13 -6.57 27.02
CA ARG A 187 -0.47 -5.54 27.85
C ARG A 187 1.04 -5.55 27.70
N ARG A 188 1.66 -6.75 27.74
CA ARG A 188 3.10 -6.90 27.51
C ARG A 188 3.48 -6.46 26.10
N LEU A 189 2.66 -6.78 25.10
CA LEU A 189 2.86 -6.30 23.74
C LEU A 189 2.85 -4.77 23.70
N ALA A 190 1.81 -4.12 24.25
CA ALA A 190 1.69 -2.67 24.27
C ALA A 190 2.89 -1.99 24.95
N ALA A 191 3.34 -2.53 26.09
CA ALA A 191 4.55 -2.05 26.76
C ALA A 191 5.81 -2.24 25.89
N SER A 192 5.93 -3.36 25.17
CA SER A 192 7.10 -3.68 24.35
C SER A 192 7.24 -2.84 23.08
N VAL A 193 6.13 -2.38 22.50
CA VAL A 193 6.15 -1.64 21.22
C VAL A 193 6.33 -0.14 21.42
N GLY A 194 6.18 0.37 22.65
CA GLY A 194 6.41 1.78 22.97
C GLY A 194 5.38 2.74 22.35
N HIS A 195 4.26 2.21 21.84
CA HIS A 195 3.18 2.99 21.26
C HIS A 195 1.81 2.37 21.56
N PRO A 196 0.71 3.13 21.44
CA PRO A 196 -0.62 2.61 21.68
C PRO A 196 -0.94 1.39 20.82
N VAL A 197 -1.63 0.42 21.43
CA VAL A 197 -2.28 -0.71 20.76
C VAL A 197 -3.75 -0.63 21.10
N TYR A 198 -4.62 -0.42 20.11
CA TYR A 198 -6.06 -0.33 20.34
C TYR A 198 -6.73 -1.70 20.25
N TRP A 199 -7.77 -1.87 21.07
CA TRP A 199 -8.59 -3.07 21.14
C TRP A 199 -10.00 -2.73 21.66
N ALA A 200 -10.92 -3.69 21.63
CA ALA A 200 -12.30 -3.55 22.13
C ALA A 200 -12.48 -4.01 23.59
N GLY A 201 -11.38 -4.12 24.34
CA GLY A 201 -11.35 -4.60 25.72
C GLY A 201 -11.54 -6.11 25.85
N VAL A 202 -11.65 -6.58 27.08
CA VAL A 202 -11.92 -8.00 27.39
C VAL A 202 -13.34 -8.38 26.95
N GLN A 203 -13.48 -9.57 26.36
CA GLN A 203 -14.76 -10.15 25.96
C GLN A 203 -14.85 -11.58 26.52
N PRO A 204 -15.91 -11.93 27.26
CA PRO A 204 -16.08 -13.27 27.82
C PRO A 204 -16.04 -14.35 26.73
N GLY A 205 -15.36 -15.47 27.03
CA GLY A 205 -15.28 -16.61 26.11
C GLY A 205 -14.44 -16.39 24.85
N MET A 206 -13.65 -15.32 24.78
CA MET A 206 -12.78 -15.01 23.64
C MET A 206 -11.32 -15.31 23.94
N THR A 207 -10.62 -15.87 22.96
CA THR A 207 -9.15 -15.87 22.85
C THR A 207 -8.73 -14.74 21.93
N TYR A 208 -7.67 -14.01 22.25
CA TYR A 208 -7.14 -13.02 21.31
C TYR A 208 -6.11 -13.64 20.40
N GLU A 209 -6.08 -13.18 19.16
CA GLU A 209 -4.96 -13.42 18.26
C GLU A 209 -4.32 -12.07 17.97
N GLN A 210 -3.02 -11.97 18.22
CA GLN A 210 -2.25 -10.77 17.90
C GLN A 210 -1.39 -11.01 16.67
N THR A 211 -1.32 -10.01 15.80
CA THR A 211 -0.32 -9.92 14.73
C THR A 211 0.41 -8.59 14.86
N ARG A 212 1.74 -8.63 14.88
CA ARG A 212 2.61 -7.45 14.75
C ARG A 212 3.33 -7.55 13.42
N THR A 213 3.24 -6.52 12.62
CA THR A 213 4.02 -6.40 11.39
C THR A 213 5.31 -5.62 11.68
N SER A 214 6.33 -5.83 10.83
CA SER A 214 7.61 -5.11 10.93
C SER A 214 7.47 -3.60 10.71
N ASP A 215 6.40 -3.14 10.08
CA ASP A 215 6.08 -1.72 9.86
C ASP A 215 5.12 -1.15 10.91
N GLY A 216 5.01 -1.80 12.07
CA GLY A 216 4.37 -1.25 13.26
C GLY A 216 2.84 -1.37 13.30
N ARG A 217 2.22 -2.06 12.32
CA ARG A 217 0.79 -2.39 12.40
C ARG A 217 0.57 -3.48 13.42
N ILE A 218 -0.49 -3.33 14.19
CA ILE A 218 -0.90 -4.31 15.19
C ILE A 218 -2.36 -4.65 14.97
N TYR A 219 -2.66 -5.94 14.91
CA TYR A 219 -4.02 -6.46 14.77
C TYR A 219 -4.35 -7.29 16.00
N ILE A 220 -5.47 -6.99 16.64
CA ILE A 220 -6.06 -7.79 17.70
C ILE A 220 -7.36 -8.40 17.19
N ARG A 221 -7.37 -9.71 16.97
CA ARG A 221 -8.53 -10.47 16.51
C ARG A 221 -9.17 -11.25 17.65
N TYR A 222 -10.50 -11.26 17.71
CA TYR A 222 -11.30 -11.83 18.78
C TYR A 222 -11.86 -13.18 18.35
N LEU A 223 -11.29 -14.26 18.85
CA LEU A 223 -11.63 -15.63 18.47
C LEU A 223 -12.59 -16.25 19.51
N PRO A 224 -13.80 -16.69 19.10
CA PRO A 224 -14.69 -17.43 19.99
C PRO A 224 -14.06 -18.71 20.53
N ALA A 225 -14.57 -19.21 21.65
CA ALA A 225 -14.17 -20.49 22.22
C ALA A 225 -14.18 -21.61 21.16
N GLY A 226 -13.08 -22.38 21.12
CA GLY A 226 -12.88 -23.46 20.14
C GLY A 226 -12.28 -23.01 18.79
N VAL A 227 -12.14 -21.70 18.53
CA VAL A 227 -11.48 -21.19 17.33
C VAL A 227 -9.97 -21.02 17.58
N LYS A 228 -9.15 -21.66 16.73
CA LYS A 228 -7.68 -21.60 16.84
C LYS A 228 -7.11 -20.34 16.18
N PRO A 229 -5.98 -19.81 16.68
CA PRO A 229 -5.23 -18.77 15.97
C PRO A 229 -4.93 -19.16 14.52
N GLY A 230 -4.99 -18.20 13.61
CA GLY A 230 -4.83 -18.41 12.17
C GLY A 230 -6.09 -18.93 11.46
N ASP A 231 -7.23 -19.03 12.14
CA ASP A 231 -8.52 -19.31 11.50
C ASP A 231 -8.80 -18.31 10.36
N ARG A 232 -9.29 -18.82 9.23
CA ARG A 232 -9.48 -18.02 8.00
C ARG A 232 -10.82 -17.30 7.93
N ARG A 233 -11.75 -17.59 8.84
CA ARG A 233 -13.05 -16.92 8.84
C ARG A 233 -12.89 -15.48 9.35
N PRO A 234 -13.75 -14.56 8.91
CA PRO A 234 -13.70 -13.20 9.40
C PRO A 234 -14.21 -13.16 10.85
N HIS A 235 -13.45 -12.51 11.73
CA HIS A 235 -13.79 -12.29 13.13
C HIS A 235 -13.59 -10.81 13.46
N LEU A 236 -14.19 -10.37 14.57
CA LEU A 236 -13.94 -9.01 15.09
C LEU A 236 -12.43 -8.76 15.17
N THR A 237 -11.97 -7.71 14.50
CA THR A 237 -10.55 -7.35 14.43
C THR A 237 -10.42 -5.86 14.67
N VAL A 238 -9.51 -5.50 15.58
CA VAL A 238 -9.10 -4.11 15.80
C VAL A 238 -7.69 -3.95 15.25
N GLY A 239 -7.56 -3.16 14.19
CA GLY A 239 -6.28 -2.78 13.60
C GLY A 239 -5.81 -1.45 14.17
N THR A 240 -4.54 -1.35 14.54
CA THR A 240 -3.85 -0.10 14.90
C THR A 240 -2.77 0.17 13.88
N TYR A 241 -2.88 1.29 13.18
CA TYR A 241 -2.02 1.66 12.06
C TYR A 241 -1.25 2.94 12.41
N PRO A 242 0.10 2.93 12.39
CA PRO A 242 0.87 4.17 12.43
C PRO A 242 0.45 5.07 11.26
N LEU A 243 -0.14 6.22 11.57
CA LEU A 243 -0.65 7.20 10.62
C LEU A 243 -0.56 8.60 11.27
N PRO A 244 0.47 9.39 10.93
CA PRO A 244 0.56 10.78 11.37
C PRO A 244 -0.68 11.58 10.97
N HIS A 245 -1.15 12.45 11.87
CA HIS A 245 -2.36 13.23 11.64
C HIS A 245 -3.61 12.38 11.34
N ALA A 246 -3.77 11.24 12.00
CA ALA A 246 -4.86 10.28 11.75
C ALA A 246 -6.27 10.88 11.76
N VAL A 247 -6.54 11.88 12.60
CA VAL A 247 -7.82 12.61 12.60
C VAL A 247 -8.12 13.27 11.26
N ALA A 248 -7.10 13.84 10.60
CA ALA A 248 -7.26 14.45 9.28
C ALA A 248 -7.50 13.38 8.21
N ALA A 249 -6.81 12.25 8.28
CA ALA A 249 -7.01 11.12 7.36
C ALA A 249 -8.42 10.54 7.46
N VAL A 250 -8.93 10.30 8.67
CA VAL A 250 -10.30 9.82 8.90
C VAL A 250 -11.35 10.81 8.37
N LYS A 251 -11.15 12.12 8.57
CA LYS A 251 -12.02 13.15 7.98
C LYS A 251 -11.95 13.16 6.45
N ALA A 252 -10.79 12.88 5.86
CA ALA A 252 -10.64 12.80 4.41
C ALA A 252 -11.39 11.60 3.81
N ILE A 253 -11.44 10.47 4.51
CA ILE A 253 -12.28 9.31 4.12
C ILE A 253 -13.75 9.77 4.01
N ALA A 254 -14.26 10.44 5.04
CA ALA A 254 -15.65 10.92 5.07
C ALA A 254 -15.98 11.85 3.88
N LYS A 255 -15.08 12.81 3.60
CA LYS A 255 -15.23 13.72 2.45
C LYS A 255 -15.25 12.97 1.11
N ARG A 256 -14.39 11.96 0.94
CA ARG A 256 -14.25 11.18 -0.30
C ARG A 256 -15.44 10.27 -0.56
N THR A 257 -16.01 9.68 0.48
CA THR A 257 -17.10 8.69 0.38
C THR A 257 -18.48 9.32 0.55
N SER A 258 -18.55 10.65 0.67
CA SER A 258 -19.75 11.38 1.08
C SER A 258 -20.36 10.82 2.37
N ALA A 259 -19.53 10.21 3.23
CA ALA A 259 -19.95 9.72 4.52
C ALA A 259 -19.88 10.85 5.56
N GLN A 260 -20.71 10.76 6.58
CA GLN A 260 -20.62 11.65 7.72
C GLN A 260 -19.63 11.09 8.73
N THR A 261 -18.77 11.96 9.26
CA THR A 261 -18.02 11.64 10.48
C THR A 261 -18.96 11.68 11.68
N PHE A 262 -18.67 10.88 12.70
CA PHE A 262 -19.38 10.90 13.98
C PHE A 262 -18.39 10.97 15.15
N PRO A 263 -18.79 11.54 16.30
CA PRO A 263 -17.95 11.57 17.48
C PRO A 263 -17.80 10.17 18.06
N VAL A 264 -16.59 9.86 18.52
CA VAL A 264 -16.25 8.67 19.30
C VAL A 264 -15.87 9.11 20.71
N ALA A 265 -16.10 8.25 21.70
CA ALA A 265 -15.66 8.50 23.08
C ALA A 265 -14.19 8.94 23.14
N GLY A 266 -13.81 9.76 24.13
CA GLY A 266 -12.43 10.24 24.27
C GLY A 266 -12.00 11.23 23.19
N THR A 267 -12.92 12.04 22.64
CA THR A 267 -12.70 13.06 21.60
C THR A 267 -12.33 12.52 20.21
N GLY A 268 -12.44 11.20 20.01
CA GLY A 268 -12.15 10.58 18.72
C GLY A 268 -13.14 10.99 17.62
N VAL A 269 -12.70 10.85 16.37
CA VAL A 269 -13.55 10.96 15.19
C VAL A 269 -13.65 9.59 14.53
N GLY A 270 -14.86 9.19 14.13
CA GLY A 270 -15.13 7.96 13.41
C GLY A 270 -15.78 8.21 12.06
N VAL A 271 -15.59 7.30 11.12
CA VAL A 271 -16.26 7.26 9.82
C VAL A 271 -16.53 5.81 9.43
N VAL A 272 -17.64 5.58 8.73
CA VAL A 272 -17.88 4.33 8.02
C VAL A 272 -17.71 4.58 6.53
N ASP A 273 -16.83 3.83 5.89
CA ASP A 273 -16.73 3.81 4.43
C ASP A 273 -17.93 3.05 3.87
N SER A 274 -18.72 3.69 3.01
CA SER A 274 -19.89 3.09 2.37
C SER A 274 -19.52 1.89 1.48
N ALA A 275 -18.29 1.84 0.96
CA ALA A 275 -17.77 0.69 0.21
C ALA A 275 -17.36 -0.48 1.12
N HIS A 276 -17.09 -0.22 2.40
CA HIS A 276 -16.63 -1.21 3.38
C HIS A 276 -17.45 -1.12 4.68
N PRO A 277 -18.77 -1.40 4.63
CA PRO A 277 -19.69 -1.10 5.73
C PRO A 277 -19.44 -1.92 7.01
N THR A 278 -18.64 -2.99 6.92
CA THR A 278 -18.19 -3.84 8.02
C THR A 278 -17.00 -3.28 8.79
N SER A 279 -16.37 -2.21 8.30
CA SER A 279 -15.23 -1.55 8.94
C SER A 279 -15.61 -0.13 9.37
N VAL A 280 -15.23 0.22 10.59
CA VAL A 280 -15.32 1.58 11.11
C VAL A 280 -13.91 2.08 11.34
N TYR A 281 -13.55 3.20 10.70
CA TYR A 281 -12.26 3.85 10.88
C TYR A 281 -12.40 4.96 11.89
N LEU A 282 -11.50 5.06 12.85
CA LEU A 282 -11.48 6.12 13.84
C LEU A 282 -10.06 6.56 14.19
N ALA A 283 -9.95 7.77 14.72
CA ALA A 283 -8.69 8.33 15.19
C ALA A 283 -8.93 9.25 16.38
N PHE A 284 -7.93 9.39 17.25
CA PHE A 284 -7.98 10.22 18.44
C PHE A 284 -7.07 11.45 18.28
N PRO A 285 -7.48 12.63 18.75
CA PRO A 285 -6.61 13.81 18.80
C PRO A 285 -5.30 13.52 19.54
N GLY A 286 -4.19 14.02 18.99
CA GLY A 286 -2.84 13.80 19.56
C GLY A 286 -2.27 12.39 19.37
N SER A 287 -2.99 11.50 18.66
CA SER A 287 -2.53 10.15 18.32
C SER A 287 -2.16 10.08 16.84
N ASP A 288 -0.93 9.65 16.54
CA ASP A 288 -0.47 9.33 15.17
C ASP A 288 -0.86 7.90 14.77
N TYR A 289 -2.09 7.51 15.09
CA TYR A 289 -2.61 6.17 14.81
C TYR A 289 -4.05 6.24 14.31
N GLU A 290 -4.30 5.59 13.18
CA GLU A 290 -5.64 5.22 12.74
C GLU A 290 -6.00 3.86 13.31
N ILE A 291 -7.27 3.70 13.68
CA ILE A 291 -7.82 2.48 14.21
C ILE A 291 -8.93 2.03 13.27
N GLU A 292 -8.88 0.78 12.83
CA GLU A 292 -9.98 0.12 12.14
C GLU A 292 -10.64 -0.90 13.06
N VAL A 293 -11.96 -0.84 13.14
CA VAL A 293 -12.78 -1.85 13.82
C VAL A 293 -13.58 -2.57 12.78
N PHE A 294 -13.15 -3.78 12.45
CA PHE A 294 -13.84 -4.68 11.54
C PHE A 294 -14.69 -5.68 12.31
N ASP A 295 -15.93 -5.91 11.89
CA ASP A 295 -16.76 -7.04 12.30
C ASP A 295 -17.56 -7.56 11.10
N PRO A 296 -17.73 -8.88 10.92
CA PRO A 296 -18.59 -9.44 9.87
C PRO A 296 -20.01 -8.83 9.85
N SER A 297 -20.49 -8.36 11.00
CA SER A 297 -21.72 -7.57 11.12
C SER A 297 -21.40 -6.08 11.23
N ALA A 298 -21.74 -5.32 10.17
CA ALA A 298 -21.67 -3.86 10.16
C ALA A 298 -22.36 -3.19 11.36
N ALA A 299 -23.50 -3.73 11.79
CA ALA A 299 -24.22 -3.23 12.96
C ALA A 299 -23.45 -3.46 14.26
N ARG A 300 -22.75 -4.61 14.37
CA ARG A 300 -21.91 -4.93 15.52
C ARG A 300 -20.65 -4.07 15.57
N ALA A 301 -19.96 -3.85 14.45
CA ALA A 301 -18.81 -2.94 14.38
C ALA A 301 -19.17 -1.54 14.90
N ARG A 302 -20.28 -0.96 14.40
CA ARG A 302 -20.78 0.35 14.84
C ARG A 302 -21.13 0.38 16.33
N ARG A 303 -21.83 -0.64 16.83
CA ARG A 303 -22.16 -0.74 18.27
C ARG A 303 -20.91 -0.79 19.15
N ILE A 304 -19.87 -1.53 18.72
CA ILE A 304 -18.61 -1.60 19.45
C ILE A 304 -17.96 -0.21 19.53
N VAL A 305 -17.85 0.51 18.42
CA VAL A 305 -17.28 1.87 18.43
C VAL A 305 -18.13 2.84 19.25
N ALA A 306 -19.46 2.82 19.08
CA ALA A 306 -20.38 3.68 19.81
C ALA A 306 -20.39 3.42 21.32
N SER A 307 -20.07 2.21 21.76
CA SER A 307 -19.97 1.87 23.19
C SER A 307 -18.79 2.50 23.91
N GLY A 308 -17.87 3.16 23.19
CA GLY A 308 -16.66 3.75 23.77
C GLY A 308 -15.62 2.73 24.23
N ARG A 309 -15.78 1.46 23.87
CA ARG A 309 -14.89 0.36 24.29
C ARG A 309 -13.58 0.29 23.52
N ILE A 310 -13.45 1.04 22.42
CA ILE A 310 -12.20 1.11 21.66
C ILE A 310 -11.23 2.03 22.40
N ALA A 311 -10.22 1.44 23.02
CA ALA A 311 -9.25 2.14 23.84
C ALA A 311 -7.86 1.51 23.68
N PRO A 312 -6.78 2.18 24.12
CA PRO A 312 -5.48 1.55 24.24
C PRO A 312 -5.51 0.37 25.22
N VAL A 313 -4.75 -0.67 24.94
CA VAL A 313 -4.43 -1.73 25.91
C VAL A 313 -3.65 -1.10 27.06
N ARG A 314 -4.13 -1.35 28.29
CA ARG A 314 -3.52 -0.92 29.55
C ARG A 314 -3.49 -2.10 30.51
#